data_AF-A0AAV7T317-F1
#
_entry.id   AF-A0AAV7T317-F1
#
_cell.length_a   1.000
_cell.length_b   1.000
_cell.length_c   1.000
_cell.angle_alpha   90.00
_cell.angle_beta   90.00
_cell.angle_gamma   90.00
#
_symmetry.space_group_name_H-M   'P 1'
#
loop_
_entity.id
_entity.type
_entity.pdbx_description
1 polymer ?
#
loop_
_entity_poly.entity_id
_entity_poly.type
_entity_poly.pdbx_seq_one_letter_code
_entity_poly.pdbx_strand_id
1 'polypeptide(L)'
;MKSFGHTLAPLPCDYLQPSTRYLSVTLYKGSVAQKDPVLLNFDMVTGIELIEHLESKELEMFPEVVFGFMAPVRVIISTPNFEYNHLLPKLTLFRHPDHKFEWKREEFQCWSSKVAERYDYTVEFSGVGAPPADAGDIGFCTQIAVFVRNYMVTDEMVNKKRETQNVYKTVFKIVYPSLHDDKYLQIAVVNETMYQVHRIKRLLWKNMHLKVEESHSQQFDSDHKHSPDTHGREWSKSGIYTEAENSTQKRGLEPYMRENKVYVPLAYLFSIPKVKKLCGTYDILLKMIAGKVTLNHDGSAVKVKIDLENENNFL
;
A
#
# COMPACT_ATOMS: atom_id res chain seq x y z
N MET A 1 1.88 -31.32 -4.34
CA MET A 1 2.44 -29.94 -4.32
C MET A 1 1.32 -28.99 -3.93
N LYS A 2 1.36 -28.40 -2.73
CA LYS A 2 0.48 -27.26 -2.41
C LYS A 2 1.05 -26.06 -3.17
N SER A 3 0.35 -25.57 -4.19
CA SER A 3 0.68 -24.28 -4.77
C SER A 3 0.44 -23.23 -3.70
N PHE A 4 1.51 -22.67 -3.13
CA PHE A 4 1.41 -21.35 -2.52
C PHE A 4 1.24 -20.38 -3.68
N GLY A 5 0.00 -20.31 -4.19
CA GLY A 5 -0.38 -19.41 -5.26
C GLY A 5 -0.28 -17.99 -4.73
N HIS A 6 0.87 -17.36 -4.93
CA HIS A 6 0.97 -15.92 -4.87
C HIS A 6 0.03 -15.38 -5.96
N THR A 7 -1.19 -15.05 -5.57
CA THR A 7 -2.16 -14.44 -6.47
C THR A 7 -1.81 -12.97 -6.57
N LEU A 8 -1.87 -12.41 -7.78
CA LEU A 8 -1.78 -10.96 -8.01
C LEU A 8 -3.05 -10.22 -7.53
N ALA A 9 -3.89 -10.87 -6.72
CA ALA A 9 -5.14 -10.33 -6.21
C ALA A 9 -4.94 -9.76 -4.79
N PRO A 10 -5.69 -8.72 -4.40
CA PRO A 10 -5.64 -8.22 -3.03
C PRO A 10 -6.07 -9.31 -2.06
N LEU A 11 -5.39 -9.37 -0.92
CA LEU A 11 -5.75 -10.26 0.18
C LEU A 11 -7.04 -9.76 0.86
N PRO A 12 -7.80 -10.64 1.55
CA PRO A 12 -8.95 -10.20 2.34
C PRO A 12 -8.62 -9.09 3.35
N CYS A 13 -7.40 -9.10 3.91
CA CYS A 13 -6.95 -8.06 4.83
C CYS A 13 -6.77 -6.68 4.15
N ASP A 14 -6.43 -6.63 2.87
CA ASP A 14 -6.29 -5.36 2.13
C ASP A 14 -7.63 -4.64 2.02
N TYR A 15 -8.74 -5.37 1.93
CA TYR A 15 -10.09 -4.79 1.93
C TYR A 15 -10.54 -4.31 3.31
N LEU A 16 -10.10 -4.99 4.37
CA LEU A 16 -10.42 -4.61 5.75
C LEU A 16 -9.58 -3.43 6.23
N GLN A 17 -8.35 -3.32 5.74
CA GLN A 17 -7.38 -2.28 6.08
C GLN A 17 -6.76 -1.72 4.79
N PRO A 18 -7.51 -0.91 4.02
CA PRO A 18 -7.04 -0.38 2.75
C PRO A 18 -5.82 0.51 2.95
N SER A 19 -4.89 0.45 1.99
CA SER A 19 -3.74 1.34 1.95
C SER A 19 -4.17 2.76 1.59
N THR A 20 -3.38 3.77 1.98
CA THR A 20 -3.52 5.11 1.38
C THR A 20 -3.00 5.14 -0.06
N ARG A 21 -2.18 4.18 -0.48
CA ARG A 21 -1.62 4.17 -1.83
C ARG A 21 -2.63 3.63 -2.83
N TYR A 22 -2.76 4.31 -3.97
CA TYR A 22 -3.41 3.74 -5.14
C TYR A 22 -2.45 2.75 -5.81
N LEU A 23 -2.90 1.52 -6.05
CA LEU A 23 -2.14 0.51 -6.79
C LEU A 23 -3.07 -0.17 -7.80
N SER A 24 -2.69 -0.10 -9.07
CA SER A 24 -3.26 -0.93 -10.11
C SER A 24 -2.13 -1.66 -10.81
N VAL A 25 -2.34 -2.94 -11.09
CA VAL A 25 -1.43 -3.76 -11.87
C VAL A 25 -2.18 -4.19 -13.12
N THR A 26 -1.61 -3.89 -14.28
CA THR A 26 -2.18 -4.26 -15.58
C THR A 26 -1.12 -4.97 -16.42
N LEU A 27 -1.46 -6.15 -16.94
CA LEU A 27 -0.64 -6.92 -17.87
C LEU A 27 -1.22 -6.76 -19.27
N TYR A 28 -0.37 -6.34 -20.20
CA TYR A 28 -0.72 -6.20 -21.60
C TYR A 28 0.04 -7.20 -22.47
N LYS A 29 -0.62 -7.66 -23.54
CA LYS A 29 0.01 -8.35 -24.67
C LYS A 29 0.16 -7.34 -25.81
N GLY A 30 1.40 -7.04 -26.19
CA GLY A 30 1.77 -6.11 -27.26
C GLY A 30 3.26 -6.23 -27.60
N SER A 31 3.73 -5.45 -28.59
CA SER A 31 5.14 -5.36 -28.95
C SER A 31 5.68 -3.96 -28.61
N VAL A 32 6.89 -3.90 -28.06
CA VAL A 32 7.59 -2.64 -27.74
C VAL A 32 7.93 -1.78 -28.97
N ALA A 33 7.78 -2.33 -30.17
CA ALA A 33 7.89 -1.60 -31.44
C ALA A 33 6.57 -0.94 -31.87
N GLN A 34 5.50 -1.04 -31.06
CA GLN A 34 4.18 -0.48 -31.35
C GLN A 34 3.78 0.60 -30.35
N LYS A 35 3.20 1.68 -30.86
CA LYS A 35 2.65 2.77 -30.05
C LYS A 35 1.29 2.36 -29.51
N ASP A 36 1.05 2.65 -28.24
CA ASP A 36 -0.27 2.52 -27.64
C ASP A 36 -0.50 3.62 -26.60
N PRO A 37 -1.59 4.40 -26.69
CA PRO A 37 -1.91 5.43 -25.70
C PRO A 37 -1.93 4.97 -24.24
N VAL A 38 -2.18 3.69 -23.96
CA VAL A 38 -2.17 3.15 -22.58
C VAL A 38 -0.78 3.19 -21.95
N LEU A 39 0.27 3.40 -22.75
CA LEU A 39 1.66 3.48 -22.33
C LEU A 39 2.16 4.91 -22.09
N LEU A 40 1.30 5.92 -22.23
CA LEU A 40 1.63 7.31 -21.96
C LEU A 40 1.61 7.59 -20.45
N ASN A 41 2.27 8.68 -20.04
CA ASN A 41 2.24 9.23 -18.67
C ASN A 41 2.84 8.30 -17.59
N PHE A 42 3.87 7.53 -17.94
CA PHE A 42 4.66 6.78 -16.96
C PHE A 42 5.81 7.63 -16.43
N ASP A 43 6.05 7.54 -15.11
CA ASP A 43 7.24 8.12 -14.50
C ASP A 43 8.50 7.34 -14.89
N MET A 44 8.39 6.01 -15.05
CA MET A 44 9.51 5.15 -15.35
C MET A 44 9.12 4.00 -16.27
N VAL A 45 10.01 3.69 -17.21
CA VAL A 45 9.95 2.50 -18.07
C VAL A 45 11.26 1.72 -17.94
N THR A 46 11.16 0.40 -17.89
CA THR A 46 12.32 -0.50 -17.79
C THR A 46 12.32 -1.49 -18.94
N GLY A 47 13.40 -1.53 -19.72
CA GLY A 47 13.70 -2.56 -20.72
C GLY A 47 14.88 -3.38 -20.23
N ILE A 48 14.60 -4.41 -19.42
CA ILE A 48 15.63 -5.21 -18.76
C ILE A 48 15.86 -6.48 -19.59
N GLU A 49 17.08 -6.65 -20.10
CA GLU A 49 17.48 -7.76 -20.98
C GLU A 49 16.46 -8.00 -22.10
N LEU A 50 16.19 -6.93 -22.86
CA LEU A 50 15.13 -6.88 -23.87
C LEU A 50 15.65 -6.57 -25.26
N ILE A 51 16.52 -5.56 -25.38
CA ILE A 51 16.86 -4.99 -26.70
C ILE A 51 17.62 -5.99 -27.58
N GLU A 52 18.40 -6.89 -26.97
CA GLU A 52 19.14 -7.97 -27.63
C GLU A 52 18.22 -9.04 -28.25
N HIS A 53 16.94 -9.08 -27.87
CA HIS A 53 15.94 -9.97 -28.46
C HIS A 53 15.19 -9.34 -29.64
N LEU A 54 15.37 -8.03 -29.86
CA LEU A 54 14.67 -7.31 -30.92
C LEU A 54 15.34 -7.57 -32.28
N GLU A 55 14.53 -7.89 -33.28
CA GLU A 55 15.00 -7.91 -34.67
C GLU A 55 15.39 -6.49 -35.12
N SER A 56 16.27 -6.37 -36.12
CA SER A 56 16.83 -5.05 -36.56
C SER A 56 15.77 -3.97 -36.75
N LYS A 57 14.63 -4.32 -37.38
CA LYS A 57 13.52 -3.39 -37.62
C LYS A 57 12.82 -2.95 -36.33
N GLU A 58 12.70 -3.85 -35.35
CA GLU A 58 12.09 -3.55 -34.06
C GLU A 58 13.01 -2.68 -33.21
N LEU A 59 14.32 -2.98 -33.24
CA LEU A 59 15.34 -2.17 -32.58
C LEU A 59 15.41 -0.75 -33.15
N GLU A 60 15.24 -0.57 -34.46
CA GLU A 60 15.16 0.75 -35.10
C GLU A 60 13.93 1.56 -34.63
N MET A 61 12.80 0.88 -34.42
CA MET A 61 11.54 1.51 -33.97
C MET A 61 11.53 1.81 -32.46
N PHE A 62 12.19 0.97 -31.67
CA PHE A 62 12.16 1.01 -30.21
C PHE A 62 12.45 2.40 -29.60
N PRO A 63 13.50 3.14 -30.02
CA PRO A 63 13.76 4.47 -29.48
C PRO A 63 12.61 5.46 -29.69
N GLU A 64 11.97 5.42 -30.86
CA GLU A 64 10.87 6.33 -31.15
C GLU A 64 9.65 6.00 -30.29
N VAL A 65 9.35 4.71 -30.08
CA VAL A 65 8.21 4.30 -29.25
C VAL A 65 8.45 4.66 -27.78
N VAL A 66 9.62 4.35 -27.23
CA VAL A 66 9.89 4.55 -25.80
C VAL A 66 10.23 6.00 -25.47
N PHE A 67 11.14 6.63 -26.20
CA PHE A 67 11.64 7.97 -25.87
C PHE A 67 10.85 9.08 -26.56
N GLY A 68 10.33 8.82 -27.76
CA GLY A 68 9.50 9.76 -28.51
C GLY A 68 8.04 9.73 -28.10
N PHE A 69 7.40 8.56 -28.20
CA PHE A 69 5.96 8.41 -27.98
C PHE A 69 5.62 8.30 -26.48
N MET A 70 6.11 7.28 -25.77
CA MET A 70 5.86 7.11 -24.34
C MET A 70 6.45 8.26 -23.53
N ALA A 71 7.68 8.68 -23.88
CA ALA A 71 8.43 9.78 -23.29
C ALA A 71 8.36 9.81 -21.75
N PRO A 72 8.70 8.73 -21.02
CA PRO A 72 8.61 8.71 -19.56
C PRO A 72 9.68 9.63 -18.92
N VAL A 73 9.54 9.92 -17.62
CA VAL A 73 10.54 10.73 -16.89
C VAL A 73 11.90 10.01 -16.84
N ARG A 74 11.88 8.69 -16.65
CA ARG A 74 13.08 7.84 -16.62
C ARG A 74 12.93 6.60 -17.51
N VAL A 75 14.01 6.21 -18.17
CA VAL A 75 14.12 4.92 -18.87
C VAL A 75 15.33 4.19 -18.33
N ILE A 76 15.19 2.90 -18.01
CA ILE A 76 16.32 2.04 -17.64
C ILE A 76 16.39 0.94 -18.69
N ILE A 77 17.53 0.83 -19.37
CA ILE A 77 17.80 -0.22 -20.34
C ILE A 77 18.98 -1.04 -19.83
N SER A 78 18.83 -2.36 -19.82
CA SER A 78 19.95 -3.27 -19.61
C SER A 78 20.10 -4.22 -20.80
N THR A 79 21.33 -4.65 -21.03
CA THR A 79 21.66 -5.67 -22.02
C THR A 79 22.99 -6.34 -21.64
N PRO A 80 23.28 -7.56 -22.11
CA PRO A 80 24.57 -8.19 -21.90
C PRO A 80 25.76 -7.34 -22.38
N ASN A 81 26.88 -7.38 -21.66
CA ASN A 81 28.16 -6.87 -22.16
C ASN A 81 28.95 -8.01 -22.83
N PHE A 82 29.08 -7.97 -24.15
CA PHE A 82 29.79 -8.99 -24.92
C PHE A 82 31.26 -9.15 -24.49
N GLU A 83 31.91 -8.07 -24.06
CA GLU A 83 33.31 -8.11 -23.61
C GLU A 83 33.49 -9.05 -22.41
N TYR A 84 32.46 -9.21 -21.58
CA TYR A 84 32.49 -10.06 -20.39
C TYR A 84 32.41 -11.57 -20.72
N ASN A 85 31.97 -11.94 -21.93
CA ASN A 85 31.59 -13.33 -22.24
C ASN A 85 32.70 -14.35 -22.09
N HIS A 86 33.96 -13.99 -22.36
CA HIS A 86 35.09 -14.91 -22.24
C HIS A 86 35.36 -15.35 -20.78
N LEU A 87 34.83 -14.63 -19.78
CA LEU A 87 34.88 -15.02 -18.38
C LEU A 87 33.81 -16.06 -18.02
N LEU A 88 32.80 -16.26 -18.88
CA LEU A 88 31.70 -17.18 -18.65
C LEU A 88 32.06 -18.58 -19.17
N PRO A 89 32.04 -19.62 -18.31
CA PRO A 89 32.41 -20.96 -18.72
C PRO A 89 31.40 -21.53 -19.73
N LYS A 90 31.90 -22.25 -20.74
CA LYS A 90 31.10 -22.96 -21.75
C LYS A 90 30.31 -22.07 -22.72
N LEU A 91 30.59 -20.76 -22.76
CA LEU A 91 30.05 -19.89 -23.80
C LEU A 91 30.86 -20.05 -25.09
N THR A 92 30.18 -20.14 -26.23
CA THR A 92 30.83 -20.23 -27.55
C THR A 92 30.70 -18.93 -28.37
N LEU A 93 29.58 -18.20 -28.22
CA LEU A 93 29.31 -16.94 -28.90
C LEU A 93 28.47 -16.01 -27.97
N PHE A 94 27.15 -16.01 -28.17
CA PHE A 94 26.19 -15.30 -27.33
C PHE A 94 25.77 -16.13 -26.13
N ARG A 95 25.33 -15.46 -25.07
CA ARG A 95 24.85 -16.05 -23.82
C ARG A 95 23.54 -16.82 -24.00
N HIS A 96 22.74 -16.45 -24.98
CA HIS A 96 21.47 -17.12 -25.27
C HIS A 96 21.24 -17.30 -26.78
N PRO A 97 20.69 -18.44 -27.23
CA PRO A 97 20.44 -18.69 -28.67
C PRO A 97 19.44 -17.74 -29.32
N ASP A 98 18.58 -17.09 -28.54
CA ASP A 98 17.58 -16.13 -29.03
C ASP A 98 18.11 -14.69 -29.15
N HIS A 99 19.33 -14.41 -28.68
CA HIS A 99 19.93 -13.09 -28.84
C HIS A 99 20.22 -12.84 -30.33
N LYS A 100 19.78 -11.69 -30.83
CA LYS A 100 20.04 -11.21 -32.19
C LYS A 100 21.41 -10.54 -32.30
N PHE A 101 21.87 -9.96 -31.18
CA PHE A 101 23.18 -9.36 -31.03
C PHE A 101 23.57 -9.36 -29.54
N GLU A 102 24.85 -9.15 -29.27
CA GLU A 102 25.33 -8.76 -27.95
C GLU A 102 26.38 -7.68 -28.12
N TRP A 103 26.14 -6.51 -27.52
CA TRP A 103 26.98 -5.34 -27.72
C TRP A 103 28.16 -5.30 -26.75
N LYS A 104 29.27 -4.78 -27.25
CA LYS A 104 30.37 -4.25 -26.44
C LYS A 104 29.92 -2.97 -25.72
N ARG A 105 30.73 -2.51 -24.75
CA ARG A 105 30.46 -1.26 -24.02
C ARG A 105 30.37 -0.07 -24.95
N GLU A 106 31.32 0.03 -25.89
CA GLU A 106 31.37 1.13 -26.86
C GLU A 106 30.11 1.19 -27.75
N GLU A 107 29.64 0.03 -28.23
CA GLU A 107 28.46 -0.06 -29.10
C GLU A 107 27.19 0.37 -28.36
N PHE A 108 27.01 -0.13 -27.13
CA PHE A 108 25.87 0.22 -26.29
C PHE A 108 25.89 1.70 -25.87
N GLN A 109 27.06 2.23 -25.50
CA GLN A 109 27.21 3.64 -25.14
C GLN A 109 26.98 4.56 -26.33
N CYS A 110 27.48 4.20 -27.51
CA CYS A 110 27.27 4.97 -28.74
C CYS A 110 25.79 5.00 -29.14
N TRP A 111 25.11 3.85 -29.13
CA TRP A 111 23.68 3.78 -29.39
C TRP A 111 22.88 4.60 -28.37
N SER A 112 23.15 4.41 -27.08
CA SER A 112 22.43 5.09 -26.00
C SER A 112 22.63 6.60 -26.05
N SER A 113 23.85 7.08 -26.30
CA SER A 113 24.14 8.51 -26.40
C SER A 113 23.41 9.17 -27.57
N LYS A 114 23.34 8.49 -28.73
CA LYS A 114 22.57 8.96 -29.89
C LYS A 114 21.06 9.01 -29.62
N VAL A 115 20.53 8.04 -28.89
CA VAL A 115 19.12 8.05 -28.46
C VAL A 115 18.86 9.21 -27.51
N ALA A 116 19.74 9.40 -26.53
CA ALA A 116 19.63 10.47 -25.55
C ALA A 116 19.64 11.86 -26.21
N GLU A 117 20.59 12.10 -27.12
CA GLU A 117 20.67 13.33 -27.92
C GLU A 117 19.42 13.56 -28.76
N ARG A 118 18.95 12.53 -29.47
CA ARG A 118 17.80 12.65 -30.39
C ARG A 118 16.49 13.01 -29.68
N TYR A 119 16.26 12.50 -28.48
CA TYR A 119 14.99 12.64 -27.76
C TYR A 119 15.06 13.56 -26.54
N ASP A 120 16.16 14.29 -26.36
CA ASP A 120 16.40 15.22 -25.24
C ASP A 120 16.32 14.55 -23.85
N TYR A 121 17.16 13.53 -23.69
CA TYR A 121 17.46 12.86 -22.43
C TYR A 121 18.94 13.04 -22.08
N THR A 122 19.28 13.02 -20.79
CA THR A 122 20.62 12.65 -20.34
C THR A 122 20.72 11.14 -20.21
N VAL A 123 21.94 10.60 -20.27
CA VAL A 123 22.20 9.17 -20.05
C VAL A 123 23.40 8.97 -19.14
N GLU A 124 23.25 8.08 -18.17
CA GLU A 124 24.33 7.61 -17.29
C GLU A 124 24.53 6.10 -17.46
N PHE A 125 25.79 5.67 -17.47
CA PHE A 125 26.15 4.27 -17.68
C PHE A 125 26.61 3.62 -16.37
N SER A 126 26.12 2.42 -16.12
CA SER A 126 26.50 1.57 -15.00
C SER A 126 26.35 0.10 -15.39
N GLY A 127 26.32 -0.82 -14.41
CA GLY A 127 26.08 -2.22 -14.68
C GLY A 127 26.02 -3.06 -13.42
N VAL A 128 25.80 -4.36 -13.58
CA VAL A 128 25.79 -5.35 -12.51
C VAL A 128 26.66 -6.56 -12.86
N GLY A 129 27.23 -7.18 -11.82
CA GLY A 129 28.22 -8.26 -11.97
C GLY A 129 29.60 -7.71 -12.31
N ALA A 130 30.29 -7.14 -11.32
CA ALA A 130 31.65 -6.64 -11.49
C ALA A 130 32.61 -7.80 -11.86
N PRO A 131 33.63 -7.54 -12.69
CA PRO A 131 34.58 -8.57 -13.06
C PRO A 131 35.45 -8.99 -11.86
N PRO A 132 36.02 -10.20 -11.87
CA PRO A 132 37.08 -10.58 -10.95
C PRO A 132 38.25 -9.59 -10.99
N ALA A 133 38.95 -9.43 -9.87
CA ALA A 133 40.00 -8.41 -9.73
C ALA A 133 41.17 -8.55 -10.73
N ASP A 134 41.42 -9.77 -11.23
CA ASP A 134 42.48 -10.13 -12.16
C ASP A 134 42.06 -10.08 -13.64
N ALA A 135 40.77 -9.84 -13.93
CA ALA A 135 40.25 -9.89 -15.29
C ALA A 135 40.52 -8.62 -16.13
N GLY A 136 41.05 -7.55 -15.53
CA GLY A 136 41.31 -6.28 -16.24
C GLY A 136 40.05 -5.43 -16.46
N ASP A 137 40.15 -4.39 -17.29
CA ASP A 137 39.06 -3.44 -17.55
C ASP A 137 38.08 -3.96 -18.62
N ILE A 138 37.20 -4.85 -18.20
CA ILE A 138 36.18 -5.50 -19.05
C ILE A 138 34.77 -4.94 -18.76
N GLY A 139 34.64 -4.17 -17.67
CA GLY A 139 33.38 -3.64 -17.17
C GLY A 139 32.47 -4.71 -16.60
N PHE A 140 31.20 -4.34 -16.39
CA PHE A 140 30.18 -5.21 -15.78
C PHE A 140 29.72 -6.33 -16.72
N CYS A 141 29.22 -7.42 -16.13
CA CYS A 141 28.60 -8.54 -16.84
C CYS A 141 27.35 -8.10 -17.61
N THR A 142 26.49 -7.31 -16.97
CA THR A 142 25.35 -6.63 -17.60
C THR A 142 25.63 -5.13 -17.57
N GLN A 143 25.49 -4.48 -18.71
CA GLN A 143 25.62 -3.03 -18.84
C GLN A 143 24.24 -2.39 -18.79
N ILE A 144 24.16 -1.22 -18.14
CA ILE A 144 22.91 -0.51 -17.87
C ILE A 144 23.07 0.94 -18.28
N ALA A 145 22.09 1.45 -19.02
CA ALA A 145 21.93 2.88 -19.32
C ALA A 145 20.68 3.41 -18.61
N VAL A 146 20.86 4.47 -17.81
CA VAL A 146 19.78 5.17 -17.13
C VAL A 146 19.59 6.51 -17.82
N PHE A 147 18.41 6.72 -18.38
CA PHE A 147 18.05 7.93 -19.09
C PHE A 147 17.12 8.80 -18.25
N VAL A 148 17.34 10.12 -18.25
CA VAL A 148 16.47 11.10 -17.57
C VAL A 148 16.05 12.17 -18.56
N ARG A 149 14.73 12.41 -18.68
CA ARG A 149 14.16 13.37 -19.62
C ARG A 149 14.50 14.81 -19.20
N ASN A 150 14.98 15.65 -20.11
CA ASN A 150 15.39 17.03 -19.81
C ASN A 150 14.29 18.08 -19.93
N TYR A 151 13.12 17.69 -20.45
CA TYR A 151 12.00 18.58 -20.69
C TYR A 151 10.73 18.12 -19.96
N MET A 152 9.79 19.05 -19.82
CA MET A 152 8.46 18.77 -19.30
C MET A 152 7.52 18.43 -20.45
N VAL A 153 6.80 17.33 -20.34
CA VAL A 153 5.72 16.99 -21.27
C VAL A 153 4.46 17.73 -20.86
N THR A 154 3.85 18.46 -21.79
CA THR A 154 2.59 19.18 -21.55
C THR A 154 1.38 18.29 -21.84
N ASP A 155 0.23 18.62 -21.24
CA ASP A 155 -1.03 17.90 -21.50
C ASP A 155 -1.41 17.93 -22.98
N GLU A 156 -1.13 19.03 -23.69
CA GLU A 156 -1.38 19.15 -25.14
C GLU A 156 -0.59 18.11 -25.95
N MET A 157 0.71 17.92 -25.62
CA MET A 157 1.54 16.91 -26.27
C MET A 157 1.01 15.50 -26.03
N VAL A 158 0.54 15.21 -24.81
CA VAL A 158 -0.05 13.91 -24.47
C VAL A 158 -1.36 13.71 -25.21
N ASN A 159 -2.23 14.72 -25.25
CA ASN A 159 -3.54 14.64 -25.90
C ASN A 159 -3.43 14.34 -27.39
N LYS A 160 -2.46 14.97 -28.08
CA LYS A 160 -2.16 14.65 -29.48
C LYS A 160 -1.76 13.18 -29.68
N LYS A 161 -1.02 12.59 -28.74
CA LYS A 161 -0.60 11.19 -28.80
C LYS A 161 -1.75 10.21 -28.50
N ARG A 162 -2.75 10.63 -27.71
CA ARG A 162 -3.93 9.81 -27.35
C ARG A 162 -4.85 9.50 -28.53
N GLU A 163 -4.74 10.22 -29.63
CA GLU A 163 -5.47 9.95 -30.88
C GLU A 163 -4.97 8.68 -31.60
N THR A 164 -3.82 8.14 -31.19
CA THR A 164 -3.26 6.90 -31.73
C THR A 164 -4.17 5.71 -31.41
N GLN A 165 -4.24 4.74 -32.34
CA GLN A 165 -5.02 3.52 -32.13
C GLN A 165 -4.47 2.67 -30.97
N ASN A 166 -5.37 2.10 -30.16
CA ASN A 166 -5.01 1.09 -29.17
C ASN A 166 -4.74 -0.25 -29.87
N VAL A 167 -3.57 -0.82 -29.63
CA VAL A 167 -3.09 -2.08 -30.22
C VAL A 167 -2.75 -3.14 -29.17
N TYR A 168 -2.50 -2.73 -27.93
CA TYR A 168 -2.21 -3.61 -26.80
C TYR A 168 -3.50 -4.25 -26.29
N LYS A 169 -3.45 -5.56 -26.09
CA LYS A 169 -4.57 -6.31 -25.49
C LYS A 169 -4.34 -6.44 -23.98
N THR A 170 -5.28 -5.96 -23.17
CA THR A 170 -5.25 -6.23 -21.73
C THR A 170 -5.48 -7.73 -21.48
N VAL A 171 -4.54 -8.37 -20.80
CA VAL A 171 -4.60 -9.80 -20.43
C VAL A 171 -5.10 -9.95 -19.00
N PHE A 172 -4.63 -9.07 -18.11
CA PHE A 172 -4.99 -9.08 -16.70
C PHE A 172 -4.99 -7.65 -16.18
N LYS A 173 -5.97 -7.33 -15.32
CA LYS A 173 -6.02 -6.05 -14.62
C LYS A 173 -6.56 -6.27 -13.23
N ILE A 174 -5.91 -5.65 -12.26
CA ILE A 174 -6.33 -5.63 -10.87
C ILE A 174 -6.15 -4.24 -10.29
N VAL A 175 -7.07 -3.85 -9.41
CA VAL A 175 -7.03 -2.58 -8.69
C VAL A 175 -7.14 -2.92 -7.21
N TYR A 176 -6.18 -2.45 -6.43
CA TYR A 176 -6.12 -2.69 -4.99
C TYR A 176 -7.04 -1.71 -4.24
N PRO A 177 -7.67 -2.15 -3.14
CA PRO A 177 -8.46 -1.26 -2.30
C PRO A 177 -7.59 -0.15 -1.72
N SER A 178 -8.07 1.08 -1.84
CA SER A 178 -7.38 2.28 -1.39
C SER A 178 -8.33 3.19 -0.62
N LEU A 179 -7.83 3.88 0.39
CA LEU A 179 -8.57 4.89 1.15
C LEU A 179 -8.93 6.13 0.32
N HIS A 180 -8.41 6.26 -0.90
CA HIS A 180 -8.84 7.30 -1.85
C HIS A 180 -10.18 6.96 -2.54
N ASP A 181 -10.63 5.71 -2.46
CA ASP A 181 -11.93 5.29 -2.98
C ASP A 181 -12.96 5.38 -1.84
N ASP A 182 -14.00 6.19 -2.05
CA ASP A 182 -15.09 6.43 -1.09
C ASP A 182 -15.70 5.12 -0.56
N LYS A 183 -15.79 4.08 -1.39
CA LYS A 183 -16.31 2.77 -0.98
C LYS A 183 -15.42 2.13 0.07
N TYR A 184 -14.11 2.07 -0.16
CA TYR A 184 -13.18 1.44 0.78
C TYR A 184 -12.92 2.30 2.00
N LEU A 185 -12.95 3.63 1.84
CA LEU A 185 -12.92 4.57 2.95
C LEU A 185 -14.13 4.37 3.88
N GLN A 186 -15.34 4.27 3.33
CA GLN A 186 -16.54 3.99 4.11
C GLN A 186 -16.42 2.68 4.89
N ILE A 187 -15.98 1.61 4.23
CA ILE A 187 -15.76 0.30 4.86
C ILE A 187 -14.76 0.43 6.02
N ALA A 188 -13.63 1.10 5.80
CA ALA A 188 -12.60 1.28 6.83
C ALA A 188 -13.11 2.09 8.03
N VAL A 189 -13.84 3.18 7.80
CA VAL A 189 -14.44 4.02 8.84
C VAL A 189 -15.46 3.24 9.67
N VAL A 190 -16.37 2.51 9.01
CA VAL A 190 -17.39 1.71 9.68
C VAL A 190 -16.75 0.59 10.50
N ASN A 191 -15.79 -0.14 9.93
CA ASN A 191 -15.10 -1.22 10.62
C ASN A 191 -14.34 -0.72 11.85
N GLU A 192 -13.59 0.37 11.72
CA GLU A 192 -12.88 0.96 12.85
C GLU A 192 -13.86 1.47 13.92
N THR A 193 -14.92 2.16 13.52
CA THR A 193 -15.96 2.64 14.44
C THR A 193 -16.57 1.48 15.23
N MET A 194 -16.98 0.41 14.55
CA MET A 194 -17.57 -0.75 15.19
C MET A 194 -16.57 -1.52 16.04
N TYR A 195 -15.30 -1.62 15.62
CA TYR A 195 -14.23 -2.19 16.45
C TYR A 195 -14.10 -1.43 17.78
N GLN A 196 -14.08 -0.10 17.72
CA GLN A 196 -14.01 0.75 18.92
C GLN A 196 -15.24 0.59 19.81
N VAL A 197 -16.44 0.56 19.23
CA VAL A 197 -17.69 0.34 19.97
C VAL A 197 -17.69 -1.00 20.69
N HIS A 198 -17.28 -2.09 20.02
CA HIS A 198 -17.21 -3.41 20.65
C HIS A 198 -16.14 -3.49 21.73
N ARG A 199 -14.97 -2.86 21.52
CA ARG A 199 -13.93 -2.76 22.53
C ARG A 199 -14.43 -2.04 23.79
N ILE A 200 -15.13 -0.93 23.62
CA ILE A 200 -15.74 -0.15 24.72
C ILE A 200 -16.85 -0.95 25.41
N LYS A 201 -17.73 -1.61 24.65
CA LYS A 201 -18.75 -2.52 25.19
C LYS A 201 -18.12 -3.56 26.11
N ARG A 202 -17.04 -4.22 25.67
CA ARG A 202 -16.34 -5.24 26.46
C ARG A 202 -15.72 -4.67 27.75
N LEU A 203 -15.18 -3.45 27.69
CA LEU A 203 -14.62 -2.76 28.86
C LEU A 203 -15.71 -2.40 29.89
N LEU A 204 -16.82 -1.81 29.45
CA LEU A 204 -17.94 -1.46 30.32
C LEU A 204 -18.57 -2.71 30.95
N TRP A 205 -18.68 -3.79 30.18
CA TRP A 205 -19.16 -5.08 30.67
C TRP A 205 -18.27 -5.65 31.79
N LYS A 206 -16.96 -5.73 31.57
CA LYS A 206 -16.00 -6.20 32.58
C LYS A 206 -16.07 -5.37 33.86
N ASN A 207 -16.12 -4.04 33.73
CA ASN A 207 -16.20 -3.15 34.88
C ASN A 207 -17.50 -3.30 35.67
N MET A 208 -18.60 -3.67 35.01
CA MET A 208 -19.86 -3.96 35.69
C MET A 208 -19.81 -5.27 36.46
N HIS A 209 -19.25 -6.33 35.86
CA HIS A 209 -19.10 -7.62 36.54
C HIS A 209 -18.14 -7.55 37.74
N LEU A 210 -17.01 -6.86 37.61
CA LEU A 210 -16.08 -6.65 38.73
C LEU A 210 -16.76 -5.91 39.89
N LYS A 211 -17.58 -4.91 39.61
CA LYS A 211 -18.36 -4.21 40.64
C LYS A 211 -19.42 -5.09 41.31
N VAL A 212 -20.04 -6.00 40.54
CA VAL A 212 -21.01 -6.96 41.08
C VAL A 212 -20.32 -7.97 42.00
N GLU A 213 -19.16 -8.50 41.61
CA GLU A 213 -18.33 -9.40 42.44
C GLU A 213 -17.76 -8.71 43.70
N GLU A 214 -17.35 -7.45 43.61
CA GLU A 214 -16.95 -6.63 44.78
C GLU A 214 -18.14 -6.37 45.71
N SER A 215 -19.33 -6.10 45.17
CA SER A 215 -20.53 -5.91 46.00
C SER A 215 -21.06 -7.20 46.64
N HIS A 216 -20.83 -8.36 46.02
CA HIS A 216 -21.16 -9.66 46.61
C HIS A 216 -20.13 -10.14 47.63
N SER A 217 -18.84 -9.81 47.46
CA SER A 217 -17.81 -10.10 48.46
C SER A 217 -17.89 -9.18 49.68
N GLN A 218 -18.33 -7.92 49.53
CA GLN A 218 -18.64 -7.02 50.66
C GLN A 218 -19.89 -7.40 51.46
N GLN A 219 -20.74 -8.30 50.95
CA GLN A 219 -21.92 -8.81 51.66
C GLN A 219 -21.64 -10.10 52.47
N PHE A 220 -20.44 -10.67 52.37
CA PHE A 220 -20.06 -11.92 53.05
C PHE A 220 -18.86 -11.81 54.00
N ASP A 221 -18.33 -10.61 54.25
CA ASP A 221 -17.25 -10.40 55.23
C ASP A 221 -17.68 -9.42 56.33
N SER A 222 -18.54 -9.91 57.22
CA SER A 222 -18.59 -9.47 58.61
C SER A 222 -18.23 -10.67 59.50
N ASP A 223 -16.97 -11.11 59.45
CA ASP A 223 -16.21 -11.63 60.60
C ASP A 223 -14.96 -12.38 60.13
N HIS A 224 -13.81 -11.69 60.13
CA HIS A 224 -12.61 -12.07 60.87
C HIS A 224 -11.33 -11.39 60.33
N LYS A 225 -10.52 -10.92 61.28
CA LYS A 225 -9.17 -10.37 61.06
C LYS A 225 -8.20 -11.50 60.70
N HIS A 226 -7.43 -11.34 59.62
CA HIS A 226 -5.96 -11.53 59.62
C HIS A 226 -5.32 -11.18 58.26
N SER A 227 -4.28 -10.34 58.29
CA SER A 227 -3.26 -10.23 57.22
C SER A 227 -2.41 -11.50 57.15
N PRO A 228 -1.82 -11.84 55.98
CA PRO A 228 -0.49 -11.34 55.68
C PRO A 228 -0.23 -10.94 54.21
N ASP A 229 0.81 -10.13 54.07
CA ASP A 229 1.39 -9.58 52.85
C ASP A 229 1.74 -10.60 51.77
N THR A 230 1.63 -10.18 50.50
CA THR A 230 2.63 -10.54 49.47
C THR A 230 2.62 -9.55 48.31
N HIS A 231 3.82 -9.12 47.95
CA HIS A 231 4.15 -8.11 46.95
C HIS A 231 3.63 -8.42 45.54
N GLY A 232 2.96 -7.43 44.92
CA GLY A 232 2.62 -7.41 43.51
C GLY A 232 2.67 -5.98 42.97
N ARG A 233 3.78 -5.66 42.30
CA ARG A 233 4.15 -4.42 41.59
C ARG A 233 3.01 -3.44 41.27
N GLU A 234 3.16 -2.24 41.84
CA GLU A 234 2.51 -1.01 41.39
C GLU A 234 2.85 -0.72 39.92
N TRP A 235 1.83 -0.52 39.08
CA TRP A 235 1.96 0.34 37.91
C TRP A 235 1.11 1.58 38.10
N SER A 236 1.80 2.70 37.95
CA SER A 236 1.42 4.06 38.28
C SER A 236 0.16 4.56 37.57
N LYS A 237 -0.72 5.11 38.41
CA LYS A 237 -1.81 6.02 38.06
C LYS A 237 -1.29 7.21 37.24
N SER A 238 -1.78 7.35 36.01
CA SER A 238 -1.89 8.64 35.33
C SER A 238 -3.07 8.55 34.35
N GLY A 239 -4.14 9.32 34.46
CA GLY A 239 -4.60 10.15 35.56
C GLY A 239 -6.13 10.14 35.52
N ILE A 240 -6.75 9.89 36.68
CA ILE A 240 -8.15 10.21 36.90
C ILE A 240 -8.25 10.78 38.33
N TYR A 241 -8.80 11.99 38.40
CA TYR A 241 -9.20 12.80 39.57
C TYR A 241 -8.12 13.64 40.28
N THR A 242 -8.13 14.94 39.97
CA THR A 242 -8.16 16.00 40.99
C THR A 242 -9.52 16.68 40.92
N GLU A 243 -10.08 16.97 42.09
CA GLU A 243 -11.44 17.44 42.32
C GLU A 243 -11.66 18.91 41.95
N ALA A 244 -12.94 19.21 41.71
CA ALA A 244 -13.59 20.51 41.83
C ALA A 244 -13.07 21.65 40.95
N GLU A 245 -13.57 21.72 39.71
CA GLU A 245 -14.26 22.90 39.15
C GLU A 245 -14.74 22.58 37.72
N ASN A 246 -15.98 22.97 37.38
CA ASN A 246 -16.70 22.78 36.10
C ASN A 246 -17.35 21.41 35.81
N SER A 247 -18.25 20.97 36.70
CA SER A 247 -19.02 19.71 36.59
C SER A 247 -20.28 19.74 35.71
N THR A 248 -20.52 20.78 34.90
CA THR A 248 -21.77 20.90 34.11
C THR A 248 -21.63 20.69 32.60
N GLN A 249 -20.42 20.45 32.05
CA GLN A 249 -20.23 20.37 30.59
C GLN A 249 -19.74 19.01 30.02
N LYS A 250 -19.40 18.03 30.88
CA LYS A 250 -18.85 16.72 30.44
C LYS A 250 -19.85 15.54 30.41
N ARG A 251 -21.11 15.75 30.81
CA ARG A 251 -22.06 14.66 31.13
C ARG A 251 -22.64 13.90 29.91
N GLY A 252 -22.18 14.17 28.69
CA GLY A 252 -22.68 13.54 27.45
C GLY A 252 -21.60 12.99 26.52
N LEU A 253 -20.33 12.99 26.94
CA LEU A 253 -19.20 12.59 26.09
C LEU A 253 -18.66 11.20 26.41
N GLU A 254 -18.93 10.64 27.58
CA GLU A 254 -18.41 9.32 27.95
C GLU A 254 -19.35 8.19 27.50
N PRO A 255 -18.81 7.02 27.12
CA PRO A 255 -19.61 5.83 26.86
C PRO A 255 -20.39 5.39 28.10
N TYR A 256 -21.64 4.96 27.92
CA TYR A 256 -22.51 4.58 29.03
C TYR A 256 -23.37 3.37 28.70
N MET A 257 -23.88 2.73 29.75
CA MET A 257 -24.85 1.64 29.65
C MET A 257 -26.20 2.11 30.16
N ARG A 258 -27.27 1.71 29.47
CA ARG A 258 -28.64 1.93 29.92
C ARG A 258 -29.48 0.73 29.50
N GLU A 259 -30.13 0.11 30.48
CA GLU A 259 -30.80 -1.19 30.31
C GLU A 259 -29.80 -2.23 29.79
N ASN A 260 -30.15 -2.99 28.73
CA ASN A 260 -29.30 -4.00 28.12
C ASN A 260 -28.57 -3.51 26.85
N LYS A 261 -28.20 -2.21 26.82
CA LYS A 261 -27.59 -1.55 25.66
C LYS A 261 -26.42 -0.68 26.09
N VAL A 262 -25.38 -0.67 25.26
CA VAL A 262 -24.24 0.25 25.34
C VAL A 262 -24.43 1.37 24.32
N TYR A 263 -24.18 2.59 24.77
CA TYR A 263 -24.21 3.79 23.97
C TYR A 263 -22.81 4.41 23.96
N VAL A 264 -22.25 4.60 22.77
CA VAL A 264 -20.95 5.22 22.59
C VAL A 264 -21.14 6.53 21.82
N PRO A 265 -20.99 7.70 22.47
CA PRO A 265 -21.15 8.99 21.81
C PRO A 265 -20.25 9.13 20.58
N LEU A 266 -20.79 9.69 19.50
CA LEU A 266 -20.03 9.89 18.26
C LEU A 266 -18.87 10.87 18.45
N ALA A 267 -19.05 11.88 19.32
CA ALA A 267 -17.98 12.79 19.72
C ALA A 267 -16.81 12.04 20.39
N TYR A 268 -17.11 11.02 21.20
CA TYR A 268 -16.10 10.16 21.80
C TYR A 268 -15.40 9.33 20.73
N LEU A 269 -16.15 8.66 19.85
CA LEU A 269 -15.58 7.87 18.76
C LEU A 269 -14.67 8.72 17.86
N PHE A 270 -15.06 9.95 17.56
CA PHE A 270 -14.25 10.89 16.77
C PHE A 270 -12.98 11.35 17.50
N SER A 271 -12.95 11.35 18.83
CA SER A 271 -11.73 11.64 19.61
C SER A 271 -10.69 10.52 19.50
N ILE A 272 -11.08 9.30 19.08
CA ILE A 272 -10.15 8.18 18.94
C ILE A 272 -9.21 8.44 17.76
N PRO A 273 -7.88 8.42 17.96
CA PRO A 273 -6.93 8.86 16.94
C PRO A 273 -7.08 8.17 15.58
N LYS A 274 -7.36 6.86 15.56
CA LYS A 274 -7.51 6.09 14.32
C LYS A 274 -8.80 6.43 13.57
N VAL A 275 -9.91 6.62 14.26
CA VAL A 275 -11.18 7.08 13.67
C VAL A 275 -11.01 8.49 13.11
N LYS A 276 -10.41 9.40 13.89
CA LYS A 276 -10.12 10.77 13.47
C LYS A 276 -9.25 10.82 12.23
N LYS A 277 -8.20 9.99 12.18
CA LYS A 277 -7.29 9.90 11.03
C LYS A 277 -7.99 9.43 9.76
N LEU A 278 -8.91 8.45 9.86
CA LEU A 278 -9.65 7.95 8.71
C LEU A 278 -10.66 8.96 8.17
N CYS A 279 -11.40 9.64 9.05
CA CYS A 279 -12.49 10.52 8.63
C CYS A 279 -12.01 11.95 8.36
N GLY A 280 -10.94 12.41 9.01
CA GLY A 280 -10.48 13.80 8.98
C GLY A 280 -11.39 14.75 9.76
N THR A 281 -12.69 14.75 9.48
CA THR A 281 -13.71 15.62 10.10
C THR A 281 -14.86 14.83 10.71
N TYR A 282 -15.58 15.47 11.63
CA TYR A 282 -16.76 14.89 12.26
C TYR A 282 -17.90 14.66 11.26
N ASP A 283 -18.10 15.58 10.31
CA ASP A 283 -19.14 15.45 9.28
C ASP A 283 -18.88 14.26 8.34
N ILE A 284 -17.61 14.01 8.01
CA ILE A 284 -17.24 12.82 7.22
C ILE A 284 -17.53 11.55 8.02
N LEU A 285 -17.24 11.52 9.33
CA LEU A 285 -17.60 10.39 10.19
C LEU A 285 -19.12 10.13 10.12
N LEU A 286 -19.95 11.16 10.32
CA LEU A 286 -21.41 11.04 10.24
C LEU A 286 -21.87 10.52 8.88
N LYS A 287 -21.36 11.10 7.79
CA LYS A 287 -21.68 10.68 6.41
C LYS A 287 -21.32 9.22 6.16
N MET A 288 -20.15 8.78 6.61
CA MET A 288 -19.64 7.43 6.32
C MET A 288 -20.38 6.35 7.11
N ILE A 289 -20.80 6.62 8.34
CA ILE A 289 -21.50 5.62 9.18
C ILE A 289 -23.03 5.60 8.97
N ALA A 290 -23.59 6.62 8.32
CA ALA A 290 -25.02 6.74 8.09
C ALA A 290 -25.60 5.50 7.40
N GLY A 291 -26.62 4.89 8.00
CA GLY A 291 -27.26 3.67 7.48
C GLY A 291 -26.40 2.40 7.57
N LYS A 292 -25.19 2.47 8.15
CA LYS A 292 -24.28 1.33 8.34
C LYS A 292 -24.15 0.90 9.80
N VAL A 293 -24.40 1.82 10.73
CA VAL A 293 -24.40 1.56 12.17
C VAL A 293 -25.76 1.92 12.78
N THR A 294 -26.11 1.27 13.88
CA THR A 294 -27.33 1.61 14.62
C THR A 294 -27.06 2.78 15.54
N LEU A 295 -27.78 3.89 15.37
CA LEU A 295 -27.70 5.06 16.25
C LEU A 295 -28.83 5.06 17.30
N ASN A 296 -28.70 5.91 18.31
CA ASN A 296 -29.79 6.32 19.19
C ASN A 296 -30.74 7.32 18.49
N HIS A 297 -31.83 7.68 19.16
CA HIS A 297 -32.95 8.43 18.56
C HIS A 297 -32.53 9.82 18.01
N ASP A 298 -31.66 10.53 18.71
CA ASP A 298 -31.14 11.85 18.33
C ASP A 298 -29.90 11.76 17.41
N GLY A 299 -29.44 10.56 17.08
CA GLY A 299 -28.26 10.33 16.24
C GLY A 299 -26.92 10.67 16.90
N SER A 300 -26.87 10.96 18.20
CA SER A 300 -25.66 11.41 18.89
C SER A 300 -24.70 10.28 19.31
N ALA A 301 -25.15 9.03 19.35
CA ALA A 301 -24.37 7.89 19.81
C ALA A 301 -24.65 6.60 19.02
N VAL A 302 -23.62 5.77 18.85
CA VAL A 302 -23.77 4.39 18.35
C VAL A 302 -24.34 3.53 19.47
N LYS A 303 -25.35 2.73 19.14
CA LYS A 303 -26.11 1.88 20.07
C LYS A 303 -25.91 0.41 19.72
N VAL A 304 -25.39 -0.38 20.66
CA VAL A 304 -25.23 -1.83 20.53
C VAL A 304 -25.89 -2.58 21.68
N LYS A 305 -26.50 -3.73 21.40
CA LYS A 305 -27.06 -4.60 22.44
C LYS A 305 -25.96 -5.34 23.17
N ILE A 306 -26.21 -5.66 24.43
CA ILE A 306 -25.42 -6.62 25.19
C ILE A 306 -26.08 -7.98 24.95
N ASP A 307 -25.37 -8.88 24.27
CA ASP A 307 -25.84 -10.25 24.04
C ASP A 307 -25.16 -11.14 25.08
N LEU A 308 -25.95 -11.81 25.91
CA LEU A 308 -25.50 -12.57 27.08
C LEU A 308 -24.93 -13.96 26.74
N GLU A 309 -25.06 -14.44 25.49
CA GLU A 309 -24.92 -15.88 25.20
C GLU A 309 -23.63 -16.32 24.45
N ASN A 310 -22.71 -15.44 24.03
CA ASN A 310 -21.65 -15.85 23.08
C ASN A 310 -20.18 -15.60 23.47
N GLU A 311 -19.84 -15.36 24.74
CA GLU A 311 -18.42 -15.14 25.14
C GLU A 311 -17.78 -16.23 26.02
N ASN A 312 -18.31 -17.46 26.00
CA ASN A 312 -17.57 -18.63 26.54
C ASN A 312 -16.64 -19.31 25.50
N ASN A 313 -16.58 -18.85 24.25
CA ASN A 313 -15.84 -19.50 23.15
C ASN A 313 -14.54 -18.80 22.69
N PHE A 314 -14.03 -17.84 23.45
CA PHE A 314 -12.71 -17.25 23.20
C PHE A 314 -11.92 -17.06 24.51
N LEU A 315 -11.57 -18.19 25.12
CA LEU A 315 -10.44 -18.33 26.05
C LEU A 315 -9.31 -19.07 25.36
#